data_AF-A0A1W9N511-F1
#
_entry.id   AF-A0A1W9N511-F1
#
_cell.length_a   1.000
_cell.length_b   1.000
_cell.length_c   1.000
_cell.angle_alpha   90.00
_cell.angle_beta   90.00
_cell.angle_gamma   90.00
#
_symmetry.space_group_name_H-M   'P 1'
#
loop_
_entity.id
_entity.type
_entity.pdbx_description
1 polymer ?
#
loop_
_entity_poly.entity_id
_entity_poly.type
_entity_poly.pdbx_seq_one_letter_code
_entity_poly.pdbx_strand_id
1 'polypeptide(L)'
;MDLENKEIECTAEQGTFTVTREYKVRAGDKDIEGLKETVIVSDQEGKQRTVKYKLGIDEAFQVFKNYDDVLTYFKEHLKKDEKEGNKLNIIAAKNNIGRTMLELAKYDEAIKIFESLIKEASILKNEEWIATASNNLGSAWEAKGIYDKAIEFYQKALSIDEKIFGKDHSKIAIRYNNLGLAWGSKGKYDKAIEYYQKALKIFIKYLGENHPNTKTVKKNIEEVKKKMNRD
;
A
#
# COMPACT_ATOMS: atom_id res chain seq x y z
N MET A 1 17.39 11.08 -18.03
CA MET A 1 17.33 11.39 -16.60
C MET A 1 18.42 10.55 -15.98
N ASP A 2 19.55 11.17 -15.64
CA ASP A 2 20.66 10.48 -14.99
C ASP A 2 20.21 10.09 -13.58
N LEU A 3 20.21 8.79 -13.31
CA LEU A 3 19.98 8.23 -11.99
C LEU A 3 21.37 8.00 -11.39
N GLU A 4 21.73 8.82 -10.40
CA GLU A 4 22.98 8.64 -9.66
C GLU A 4 22.97 7.29 -8.94
N ASN A 5 24.00 6.49 -9.19
CA ASN A 5 24.31 5.29 -8.43
C ASN A 5 24.48 5.69 -6.95
N LYS A 6 23.60 5.21 -6.09
CA LYS A 6 23.77 5.34 -4.64
C LYS A 6 24.16 3.98 -4.07
N GLU A 7 25.46 3.75 -4.00
CA GLU A 7 26.02 2.63 -3.24
C GLU A 7 25.78 2.89 -1.75
N ILE A 8 25.17 1.93 -1.07
CA ILE A 8 25.02 1.96 0.39
C ILE A 8 25.72 0.72 0.91
N GLU A 9 26.91 0.91 1.48
CA GLU A 9 27.57 -0.13 2.26
C GLU A 9 26.92 -0.20 3.64
N CYS A 10 26.39 -1.37 4.00
CA CYS A 10 25.88 -1.64 5.34
C CYS A 10 26.72 -2.75 5.95
N THR A 11 27.47 -2.42 7.00
CA THR A 11 28.18 -3.39 7.84
C THR A 11 27.23 -3.95 8.90
N ALA A 12 27.12 -5.27 8.97
CA ALA A 12 26.44 -5.98 10.06
C ALA A 12 27.46 -6.81 10.84
N GLU A 13 27.19 -7.08 12.12
CA GLU A 13 28.11 -7.76 13.06
C GLU A 13 28.53 -9.19 12.65
N GLN A 14 27.96 -9.75 11.58
CA GLN A 14 28.26 -11.10 11.06
C GLN A 14 28.83 -11.11 9.62
N GLY A 15 29.17 -9.96 9.05
CA GLY A 15 29.80 -9.85 7.72
C GLY A 15 29.49 -8.54 6.98
N THR A 16 30.27 -8.25 5.94
CA THR A 16 30.09 -7.09 5.06
C THR A 16 29.05 -7.41 3.98
N PHE A 17 27.98 -6.60 3.86
CA PHE A 17 27.03 -6.70 2.76
C PHE A 17 27.12 -5.43 1.91
N THR A 18 27.37 -5.58 0.61
CA THR A 18 27.36 -4.46 -0.34
C THR A 18 26.02 -4.45 -1.07
N VAL A 19 25.21 -3.40 -0.87
CA VAL A 19 23.96 -3.22 -1.62
C VAL A 19 24.23 -2.29 -2.81
N THR A 20 24.41 -2.86 -4.00
CA THR A 20 24.50 -2.09 -5.24
C THR A 20 23.11 -1.90 -5.85
N ARG A 21 22.65 -0.65 -5.95
CA ARG A 21 21.40 -0.31 -6.63
C ARG A 21 21.70 0.15 -8.06
N GLU A 22 21.43 -0.70 -9.04
CA GLU A 22 21.49 -0.30 -10.45
C GLU A 22 20.08 0.03 -10.97
N TYR A 23 19.90 1.25 -11.47
CA TYR A 23 18.71 1.64 -12.23
C TYR A 23 19.06 1.66 -13.72
N LYS A 24 18.53 0.74 -14.52
CA LYS A 24 18.59 0.84 -15.99
C LYS A 24 17.28 1.40 -16.51
N VAL A 25 17.33 2.60 -17.09
CA VAL A 25 16.22 3.22 -17.81
C VAL A 25 16.64 3.40 -19.27
N ARG A 26 15.86 2.84 -20.20
CA ARG A 26 15.94 3.17 -21.64
C ARG A 26 14.57 3.63 -22.12
N ALA A 27 14.57 4.73 -22.88
CA ALA A 27 13.42 5.30 -23.55
C ALA A 27 13.61 5.15 -25.06
N GLY A 28 12.60 4.61 -25.75
CA GLY A 28 12.65 4.27 -27.19
C GLY A 28 12.49 2.77 -27.44
N ASP A 29 12.64 2.37 -28.71
CA ASP A 29 12.25 1.04 -29.20
C ASP A 29 13.08 -0.11 -28.60
N LYS A 30 12.54 -0.62 -27.49
CA LYS A 30 12.74 -1.93 -26.84
C LYS A 30 14.14 -2.28 -26.36
N ASP A 31 14.33 -2.16 -25.05
CA ASP A 31 14.24 -3.30 -24.11
C ASP A 31 14.06 -2.77 -22.68
N ILE A 32 12.92 -3.05 -22.05
CA ILE A 32 12.69 -2.78 -20.62
C ILE A 32 12.80 -4.12 -19.89
N GLU A 33 14.02 -4.66 -19.84
CA GLU A 33 14.34 -5.57 -18.74
C GLU A 33 14.17 -4.77 -17.46
N GLY A 34 13.21 -5.19 -16.64
CA GLY A 34 12.70 -4.43 -15.51
C GLY A 34 13.78 -3.79 -14.64
N LEU A 35 13.40 -2.72 -13.97
CA LEU A 35 14.13 -2.17 -12.83
C LEU A 35 14.28 -3.27 -11.77
N LYS A 36 15.31 -4.09 -11.95
CA LYS A 36 15.78 -5.11 -11.04
C LYS A 36 16.59 -4.33 -10.01
N GLU A 37 15.97 -3.94 -8.89
CA GLU A 37 16.80 -3.67 -7.71
C GLU A 37 17.43 -5.03 -7.38
N THR A 38 18.72 -5.15 -7.73
CA THR A 38 19.53 -6.36 -7.61
C THR A 38 20.37 -6.18 -6.37
N VAL A 39 19.90 -6.67 -5.23
CA VAL A 39 20.81 -6.77 -4.08
C VAL A 39 21.72 -7.93 -4.36
N ILE A 40 23.01 -7.65 -4.45
CA ILE A 40 24.05 -8.67 -4.46
C ILE A 40 24.40 -8.93 -3.00
N VAL A 41 23.83 -9.98 -2.43
CA VAL A 41 24.22 -10.43 -1.08
C VAL A 41 25.40 -11.37 -1.25
N SER A 42 26.57 -10.97 -0.75
CA SER A 42 27.72 -11.87 -0.59
C SER A 42 27.58 -12.59 0.76
N ASP A 43 27.51 -13.92 0.77
CA ASP A 43 27.65 -14.67 2.02
C ASP A 43 29.13 -14.72 2.49
N GLN A 44 29.39 -15.32 3.66
CA GLN A 44 30.74 -15.38 4.25
C GLN A 44 31.77 -16.13 3.36
N GLU A 45 31.31 -16.85 2.33
CA GLU A 45 32.13 -17.55 1.33
C GLU A 45 32.33 -16.72 0.04
N GLY A 46 31.82 -15.48 -0.02
CA GLY A 46 31.93 -14.59 -1.17
C GLY A 46 30.95 -14.91 -2.31
N LYS A 47 29.95 -15.78 -2.07
CA LYS A 47 28.97 -16.15 -3.10
C LYS A 47 27.90 -15.08 -3.23
N GLN A 48 27.86 -14.46 -4.39
CA GLN A 48 26.89 -13.44 -4.75
C GLN A 48 25.50 -14.04 -5.04
N ARG A 49 24.46 -13.53 -4.38
CA ARG A 49 23.06 -13.86 -4.67
C ARG A 49 22.29 -12.63 -5.10
N THR A 50 21.55 -12.72 -6.21
CA THR A 50 20.66 -11.66 -6.71
C THR A 50 19.28 -11.73 -6.05
N VAL A 51 18.94 -10.72 -5.25
CA VAL A 51 17.56 -10.49 -4.79
C VAL A 51 16.90 -9.48 -5.71
N LYS A 52 15.75 -9.82 -6.30
CA LYS A 52 14.98 -8.92 -7.20
C LYS A 52 13.84 -8.28 -6.40
N TYR A 53 13.82 -6.95 -6.25
CA TYR A 53 12.63 -6.29 -5.70
C TYR A 53 11.56 -6.01 -6.76
N LYS A 54 10.31 -6.03 -6.29
CA LYS A 54 9.11 -5.70 -7.07
C LYS A 54 8.76 -4.25 -6.76
N LEU A 55 8.73 -3.37 -7.77
CA LEU A 55 8.40 -1.96 -7.58
C LEU A 55 7.01 -1.79 -6.95
N GLY A 56 6.88 -0.85 -6.01
CA GLY A 56 5.60 -0.32 -5.58
C GLY A 56 5.00 0.61 -6.64
N ILE A 57 3.77 1.05 -6.42
CA ILE A 57 3.08 1.94 -7.35
C ILE A 57 3.78 3.31 -7.47
N ASP A 58 4.33 3.84 -6.38
CA ASP A 58 4.93 5.17 -6.35
C ASP A 58 6.24 5.19 -7.14
N GLU A 59 7.07 4.16 -6.98
CA GLU A 59 8.30 3.99 -7.75
C GLU A 59 8.00 3.73 -9.22
N ALA A 60 6.99 2.91 -9.53
CA ALA A 60 6.55 2.69 -10.90
C ALA A 60 6.08 4.01 -11.53
N PHE A 61 5.29 4.81 -10.82
CA PHE A 61 4.83 6.11 -11.31
C PHE A 61 6.00 7.09 -11.52
N GLN A 62 7.01 7.09 -10.66
CA GLN A 62 8.20 7.90 -10.87
C GLN A 62 8.94 7.56 -12.17
N VAL A 63 8.83 6.34 -12.65
CA VAL A 63 9.47 5.87 -13.89
C VAL A 63 8.61 6.17 -15.11
N PHE A 64 7.36 5.71 -15.09
CA PHE A 64 6.45 5.79 -16.24
C PHE A 64 5.75 7.15 -16.38
N LYS A 65 5.68 7.93 -15.28
CA LYS A 65 5.04 9.26 -15.20
C LYS A 65 3.54 9.29 -15.53
N ASN A 66 2.90 8.14 -15.73
CA ASN A 66 1.46 8.02 -15.93
C ASN A 66 0.95 6.65 -15.44
N TYR A 67 -0.32 6.59 -15.04
CA TYR A 67 -0.88 5.39 -14.42
C TYR A 67 -1.34 4.30 -15.41
N ASP A 68 -1.61 4.62 -16.67
CA ASP A 68 -1.97 3.59 -17.66
C ASP A 68 -0.77 2.70 -18.00
N ASP A 69 0.43 3.27 -18.09
CA ASP A 69 1.67 2.51 -18.27
C ASP A 69 2.05 1.72 -17.00
N VAL A 70 1.87 2.31 -15.81
CA VAL A 70 2.03 1.59 -14.53
C VAL A 70 1.09 0.38 -14.46
N LEU A 71 -0.16 0.54 -14.90
CA LEU A 71 -1.14 -0.54 -14.93
C LEU A 71 -0.73 -1.64 -15.91
N THR A 72 -0.23 -1.25 -17.09
CA THR A 72 0.27 -2.18 -18.10
C THR A 72 1.44 -3.00 -17.55
N TYR A 73 2.41 -2.32 -16.94
CA TYR A 73 3.56 -2.94 -16.28
C TYR A 73 3.12 -4.00 -15.26
N PHE A 74 2.23 -3.68 -14.32
CA PHE A 74 1.82 -4.65 -13.31
C PHE A 74 0.99 -5.80 -13.89
N LYS A 75 0.18 -5.57 -14.94
CA LYS A 75 -0.56 -6.63 -15.63
C LYS A 75 0.36 -7.62 -16.35
N GLU A 76 1.45 -7.15 -16.96
CA GLU A 76 2.45 -8.04 -17.57
C GLU A 76 3.17 -8.90 -16.53
N HIS A 77 3.53 -8.31 -15.39
CA HIS A 77 4.16 -9.03 -14.28
C HIS A 77 3.22 -10.06 -13.68
N LEU A 78 1.93 -9.74 -13.51
CA LEU A 78 0.92 -10.70 -13.05
C LEU A 78 0.86 -11.93 -13.96
N LYS A 79 0.79 -11.74 -15.28
CA LYS A 79 0.76 -12.87 -16.24
C LYS A 79 1.99 -13.77 -16.12
N LYS A 80 3.16 -13.19 -15.83
CA LYS A 80 4.39 -13.94 -15.61
C LYS A 80 4.32 -14.73 -14.28
N ASP A 81 3.94 -14.07 -13.20
CA ASP A 81 3.80 -14.69 -11.88
C ASP A 81 2.76 -15.84 -11.88
N GLU A 82 1.68 -15.71 -12.67
CA GLU A 82 0.68 -16.75 -12.90
C GLU A 82 1.25 -17.98 -13.63
N LYS A 83 2.08 -17.77 -14.66
CA LYS A 83 2.78 -18.87 -15.36
C LYS A 83 3.78 -19.60 -14.47
N GLU A 84 4.48 -18.85 -13.61
CA GLU A 84 5.47 -19.39 -12.68
C GLU A 84 4.81 -20.01 -11.42
N GLY A 85 3.51 -19.80 -11.21
CA GLY A 85 2.76 -20.34 -10.08
C GLY A 85 3.10 -19.70 -8.73
N ASN A 86 3.77 -18.54 -8.70
CA ASN A 86 4.16 -17.88 -7.46
C ASN A 86 2.99 -17.11 -6.84
N LYS A 87 2.25 -17.80 -5.96
CA LYS A 87 1.03 -17.27 -5.34
C LYS A 87 1.23 -15.98 -4.53
N LEU A 88 2.38 -15.80 -3.87
CA LEU A 88 2.68 -14.57 -3.12
C LEU A 88 2.96 -13.38 -4.04
N ASN A 89 3.64 -13.62 -5.16
CA ASN A 89 3.86 -12.57 -6.14
C ASN A 89 2.55 -12.15 -6.83
N ILE A 90 1.66 -13.11 -7.11
CA ILE A 90 0.35 -12.87 -7.72
C ILE A 90 -0.48 -11.92 -6.84
N ILE A 91 -0.61 -12.19 -5.54
CA ILE A 91 -1.37 -11.30 -4.63
C ILE A 91 -0.75 -9.90 -4.53
N ALA A 92 0.59 -9.79 -4.52
CA ALA A 92 1.27 -8.50 -4.49
C ALA A 92 1.06 -7.71 -5.80
N ALA A 93 1.11 -8.38 -6.96
CA ALA A 93 0.80 -7.75 -8.24
C ALA A 93 -0.65 -7.27 -8.28
N LYS A 94 -1.61 -8.09 -7.84
CA LYS A 94 -3.01 -7.71 -7.77
C LYS A 94 -3.25 -6.49 -6.89
N ASN A 95 -2.56 -6.40 -5.75
CA ASN A 95 -2.64 -5.22 -4.89
C ASN A 95 -2.22 -3.96 -5.63
N ASN A 96 -1.09 -4.01 -6.32
CA ASN A 96 -0.58 -2.86 -7.07
C ASN A 96 -1.51 -2.51 -8.24
N ILE A 97 -1.99 -3.48 -9.00
CA ILE A 97 -2.99 -3.30 -10.07
C ILE A 97 -4.24 -2.60 -9.52
N GLY A 98 -4.80 -3.12 -8.42
CA GLY A 98 -6.00 -2.55 -7.81
C GLY A 98 -5.78 -1.11 -7.35
N ARG A 99 -4.63 -0.81 -6.73
CA ARG A 99 -4.26 0.56 -6.34
C ARG A 99 -4.13 1.48 -7.55
N THR A 100 -3.48 1.03 -8.63
CA THR A 100 -3.37 1.82 -9.86
C THR A 100 -4.74 2.05 -10.51
N MET A 101 -5.65 1.09 -10.43
CA MET A 101 -7.03 1.28 -10.88
C MET A 101 -7.78 2.34 -10.07
N LEU A 102 -7.51 2.46 -8.76
CA LEU A 102 -8.08 3.56 -7.96
C LEU A 102 -7.59 4.93 -8.44
N GLU A 103 -6.30 5.07 -8.72
CA GLU A 103 -5.71 6.31 -9.25
C GLU A 103 -6.30 6.69 -10.63
N LEU A 104 -6.66 5.68 -11.43
CA LEU A 104 -7.33 5.85 -12.73
C LEU A 104 -8.85 6.01 -12.62
N ALA A 105 -9.40 6.09 -11.41
CA ALA A 105 -10.84 6.09 -11.14
C ALA A 105 -11.62 4.88 -11.71
N LYS A 106 -10.93 3.76 -11.98
CA LYS A 106 -11.50 2.47 -12.46
C LYS A 106 -12.00 1.63 -11.28
N TYR A 107 -12.92 2.19 -10.50
CA TYR A 107 -13.30 1.62 -9.19
C TYR A 107 -13.92 0.22 -9.27
N ASP A 108 -14.75 -0.06 -10.27
CA ASP A 108 -15.37 -1.38 -10.46
C ASP A 108 -14.35 -2.48 -10.78
N GLU A 109 -13.30 -2.15 -11.55
CA GLU A 109 -12.21 -3.07 -11.82
C GLU A 109 -11.35 -3.27 -10.57
N ALA A 110 -11.06 -2.19 -9.84
CA ALA A 110 -10.31 -2.25 -8.58
C ALA A 110 -10.99 -3.17 -7.56
N ILE A 111 -12.32 -3.03 -7.39
CA ILE A 111 -13.13 -3.88 -6.51
C ILE A 111 -12.96 -5.36 -6.84
N LYS A 112 -13.13 -5.74 -8.11
CA LYS A 112 -12.99 -7.13 -8.57
C LYS A 112 -11.58 -7.68 -8.29
N ILE A 113 -10.56 -6.87 -8.51
CA ILE A 113 -9.16 -7.27 -8.25
C ILE A 113 -8.91 -7.47 -6.76
N PHE A 114 -9.39 -6.58 -5.88
CA PHE A 114 -9.22 -6.74 -4.44
C PHE A 114 -10.03 -7.91 -3.88
N GLU A 115 -11.25 -8.16 -4.37
CA GLU A 115 -12.04 -9.35 -4.00
C GLU A 115 -11.31 -10.65 -4.40
N SER A 116 -10.75 -10.70 -5.62
CA SER A 116 -9.94 -11.83 -6.08
C SER A 116 -8.69 -12.02 -5.20
N LEU A 117 -8.00 -10.94 -4.84
CA LEU A 117 -6.83 -10.97 -3.96
C LEU A 117 -7.21 -11.53 -2.59
N ILE A 118 -8.30 -11.05 -1.96
CA ILE A 118 -8.76 -11.55 -0.66
C ILE A 118 -9.01 -13.06 -0.71
N LYS A 119 -9.63 -13.56 -1.79
CA LYS A 119 -9.86 -15.00 -1.97
C LYS A 119 -8.54 -15.78 -2.02
N GLU A 120 -7.55 -15.30 -2.75
CA GLU A 120 -6.23 -15.94 -2.85
C GLU A 120 -5.45 -15.90 -1.54
N ALA A 121 -5.42 -14.74 -0.88
CA ALA A 121 -4.80 -14.59 0.42
C ALA A 121 -5.47 -15.48 1.48
N SER A 122 -6.79 -15.70 1.39
CA SER A 122 -7.53 -16.64 2.25
C SER A 122 -7.11 -18.09 2.03
N ILE A 123 -6.91 -18.51 0.78
CA ILE A 123 -6.38 -19.86 0.46
C ILE A 123 -4.98 -20.04 1.06
N LEU A 124 -4.16 -18.99 1.04
CA LEU A 124 -2.82 -18.98 1.63
C LEU A 124 -2.81 -18.80 3.15
N LYS A 125 -3.97 -18.57 3.78
CA LYS A 125 -4.10 -18.20 5.20
C LYS A 125 -3.22 -16.99 5.59
N ASN A 126 -3.04 -16.04 4.67
CA ASN A 126 -2.23 -14.85 4.91
C ASN A 126 -3.11 -13.68 5.41
N GLU A 127 -3.23 -13.57 6.73
CA GLU A 127 -4.09 -12.57 7.39
C GLU A 127 -3.66 -11.12 7.08
N GLU A 128 -2.36 -10.85 6.96
CA GLU A 128 -1.86 -9.50 6.65
C GLU A 128 -2.28 -9.03 5.24
N TRP A 129 -2.21 -9.91 4.25
CA TRP A 129 -2.68 -9.60 2.89
C TRP A 129 -4.21 -9.48 2.84
N ILE A 130 -4.95 -10.27 3.62
CA ILE A 130 -6.41 -10.11 3.74
C ILE A 130 -6.74 -8.73 4.32
N ALA A 131 -6.05 -8.28 5.36
CA ALA A 131 -6.26 -6.97 5.97
C ALA A 131 -5.94 -5.83 4.99
N THR A 132 -4.80 -5.91 4.32
CA THR A 132 -4.36 -4.92 3.32
C THR A 132 -5.36 -4.80 2.18
N ALA A 133 -5.76 -5.93 1.58
CA ALA A 133 -6.70 -5.94 0.47
C ALA A 133 -8.12 -5.53 0.90
N SER A 134 -8.55 -5.91 2.10
CA SER A 134 -9.84 -5.46 2.65
C SER A 134 -9.86 -3.95 2.83
N ASN A 135 -8.78 -3.34 3.35
CA ASN A 135 -8.71 -1.89 3.44
C ASN A 135 -8.81 -1.22 2.06
N ASN A 136 -8.07 -1.71 1.07
CA ASN A 136 -8.07 -1.10 -0.26
C ASN A 136 -9.42 -1.30 -0.98
N LEU A 137 -10.09 -2.43 -0.73
CA LEU A 137 -11.47 -2.65 -1.15
C LEU A 137 -12.42 -1.65 -0.49
N GLY A 138 -12.22 -1.35 0.80
CA GLY A 138 -12.93 -0.29 1.51
C GLY A 138 -12.77 1.08 0.82
N SER A 139 -11.52 1.44 0.46
CA SER A 139 -11.22 2.67 -0.29
C SER A 139 -11.88 2.71 -1.67
N ALA A 140 -11.96 1.58 -2.36
CA ALA A 140 -12.65 1.48 -3.64
C ALA A 140 -14.16 1.75 -3.50
N TRP A 141 -14.81 1.18 -2.48
CA TRP A 141 -16.22 1.43 -2.20
C TRP A 141 -16.50 2.86 -1.74
N GLU A 142 -15.59 3.44 -0.96
CA GLU A 142 -15.66 4.84 -0.53
C GLU A 142 -15.60 5.79 -1.72
N ALA A 143 -14.66 5.55 -2.64
CA ALA A 143 -14.53 6.34 -3.86
C ALA A 143 -15.77 6.23 -4.78
N LYS A 144 -16.50 5.11 -4.72
CA LYS A 144 -17.82 4.94 -5.37
C LYS A 144 -18.98 5.61 -4.64
N GLY A 145 -18.76 6.19 -3.46
CA GLY A 145 -19.82 6.76 -2.63
C GLY A 145 -20.67 5.71 -1.89
N ILE A 146 -20.27 4.44 -1.88
CA ILE A 146 -21.01 3.36 -1.20
C ILE A 146 -20.40 3.16 0.20
N TYR A 147 -20.67 4.13 1.08
CA TYR A 147 -19.98 4.24 2.38
C TYR A 147 -20.23 3.06 3.33
N ASP A 148 -21.39 2.41 3.27
CA ASP A 148 -21.68 1.24 4.11
C ASP A 148 -20.75 0.06 3.82
N LYS A 149 -20.50 -0.22 2.54
CA LYS A 149 -19.52 -1.25 2.15
C LYS A 149 -18.10 -0.83 2.50
N ALA A 150 -17.76 0.44 2.34
CA ALA A 150 -16.45 0.96 2.74
C ALA A 150 -16.18 0.70 4.23
N ILE A 151 -17.14 1.05 5.10
CA ILE A 151 -17.07 0.84 6.54
C ILE A 151 -16.93 -0.64 6.88
N GLU A 152 -17.71 -1.53 6.27
CA GLU A 152 -17.63 -2.98 6.47
C GLU A 152 -16.20 -3.49 6.21
N PHE A 153 -15.63 -3.14 5.06
CA PHE A 153 -14.30 -3.62 4.68
C PHE A 153 -13.17 -2.98 5.49
N TYR A 154 -13.29 -1.70 5.88
CA TYR A 154 -12.36 -1.06 6.80
C TYR A 154 -12.41 -1.69 8.21
N GLN A 155 -13.60 -2.04 8.71
CA GLN A 155 -13.77 -2.75 9.99
C GLN A 155 -13.17 -4.14 9.94
N LYS A 156 -13.35 -4.87 8.84
CA LYS A 156 -12.72 -6.17 8.61
C LYS A 156 -11.19 -6.06 8.66
N ALA A 157 -10.62 -5.08 7.95
CA ALA A 157 -9.17 -4.84 7.96
C ALA A 157 -8.67 -4.50 9.37
N LEU A 158 -9.37 -3.61 10.07
CA LEU A 158 -9.06 -3.23 11.46
C LEU A 158 -9.07 -4.45 12.39
N SER A 159 -10.11 -5.28 12.35
CA SER A 159 -10.22 -6.44 13.24
C SER A 159 -9.09 -7.44 13.05
N ILE A 160 -8.61 -7.61 11.81
CA ILE A 160 -7.47 -8.48 11.51
C ILE A 160 -6.17 -7.84 12.00
N ASP A 161 -5.93 -6.58 11.67
CA ASP A 161 -4.71 -5.88 12.08
C ASP A 161 -4.61 -5.76 13.61
N GLU A 162 -5.73 -5.56 14.33
CA GLU A 162 -5.75 -5.53 15.81
C GLU A 162 -5.34 -6.89 16.40
N LYS A 163 -5.72 -8.00 15.75
CA LYS A 163 -5.33 -9.36 16.17
C LYS A 163 -3.84 -9.62 15.93
N ILE A 164 -3.28 -9.13 14.82
CA ILE A 164 -1.88 -9.37 14.45
C ILE A 164 -0.92 -8.48 15.24
N PHE A 165 -1.22 -7.18 15.34
CA PHE A 165 -0.28 -6.16 15.83
C PHE A 165 -0.67 -5.59 17.20
N GLY A 166 -1.87 -5.86 17.69
CA GLY A 166 -2.44 -5.18 18.85
C GLY A 166 -3.00 -3.79 18.51
N LYS A 167 -3.73 -3.19 19.47
CA LYS A 167 -4.51 -1.95 19.26
C LYS A 167 -3.68 -0.67 19.19
N ASP A 168 -2.42 -0.71 19.58
CA ASP A 168 -1.54 0.46 19.71
C ASP A 168 -0.44 0.50 18.64
N HIS A 169 -0.71 -0.08 17.46
CA HIS A 169 0.23 -0.13 16.34
C HIS A 169 -0.10 0.95 15.29
N SER A 170 0.91 1.47 14.59
CA SER A 170 0.75 2.55 13.59
C SER A 170 -0.22 2.19 12.45
N LYS A 171 -0.26 0.92 12.02
CA LYS A 171 -1.24 0.40 11.05
C LYS A 171 -2.69 0.59 11.53
N ILE A 172 -2.96 0.45 12.83
CA ILE A 172 -4.30 0.64 13.42
C ILE A 172 -4.75 2.09 13.29
N ALA A 173 -3.83 3.04 13.48
CA ALA A 173 -4.13 4.46 13.31
C ALA A 173 -4.61 4.80 11.89
N ILE A 174 -4.00 4.16 10.87
CA ILE A 174 -4.42 4.31 9.48
C ILE A 174 -5.85 3.77 9.28
N ARG A 175 -6.16 2.59 9.84
CA ARG A 175 -7.52 2.01 9.75
C ARG A 175 -8.56 2.89 10.43
N TYR A 176 -8.26 3.42 11.61
CA TYR A 176 -9.14 4.36 12.29
C TYR A 176 -9.33 5.64 11.49
N ASN A 177 -8.29 6.20 10.88
CA ASN A 177 -8.44 7.37 10.00
C ASN A 177 -9.38 7.07 8.82
N ASN A 178 -9.24 5.92 8.17
CA ASN A 178 -10.08 5.55 7.03
C ASN A 178 -11.55 5.32 7.44
N LEU A 179 -11.78 4.73 8.62
CA LEU A 179 -13.13 4.65 9.19
C LEU A 179 -13.70 6.04 9.49
N GLY A 180 -12.90 6.95 10.02
CA GLY A 180 -13.29 8.34 10.25
C GLY A 180 -13.74 9.03 8.94
N LEU A 181 -12.97 8.84 7.86
CA LEU A 181 -13.30 9.36 6.53
C LEU A 181 -14.63 8.80 6.03
N ALA A 182 -14.81 7.48 6.08
CA ALA A 182 -16.03 6.85 5.59
C ALA A 182 -17.28 7.24 6.39
N TRP A 183 -17.20 7.32 7.72
CA TRP A 183 -18.31 7.79 8.57
C TRP A 183 -18.64 9.26 8.33
N GLY A 184 -17.61 10.10 8.13
CA GLY A 184 -17.79 11.52 7.82
C GLY A 184 -18.45 11.72 6.45
N SER A 185 -18.04 10.95 5.44
CA SER A 185 -18.67 10.95 4.12
C SER A 185 -20.11 10.45 4.17
N LYS A 186 -20.44 9.55 5.10
CA LYS A 186 -21.82 9.11 5.40
C LYS A 186 -22.65 10.14 6.20
N GLY A 187 -22.07 11.28 6.60
CA GLY A 187 -22.76 12.29 7.41
C GLY A 187 -22.93 11.90 8.88
N LYS A 188 -22.20 10.91 9.39
CA LYS A 188 -22.21 10.52 10.81
C LYS A 188 -20.98 11.10 11.50
N TYR A 189 -21.02 12.41 11.71
CA TYR A 189 -19.87 13.20 12.17
C TYR A 189 -19.37 12.83 13.56
N ASP A 190 -20.24 12.50 14.52
CA ASP A 190 -19.81 12.06 15.86
C ASP A 190 -18.96 10.79 15.80
N LYS A 191 -19.40 9.80 15.01
CA LYS A 191 -18.65 8.56 14.79
C LYS A 191 -17.32 8.83 14.09
N ALA A 192 -17.32 9.73 13.10
CA ALA A 192 -16.10 10.12 12.41
C ALA A 192 -15.07 10.71 13.37
N ILE A 193 -15.49 11.63 14.24
CA ILE A 193 -14.64 12.27 15.25
C ILE A 193 -14.10 11.22 16.24
N GLU A 194 -14.92 10.28 16.70
CA GLU A 194 -14.48 9.18 17.58
C GLU A 194 -13.31 8.39 16.96
N TYR A 195 -13.46 7.97 15.70
CA TYR A 195 -12.41 7.23 15.00
C TYR A 195 -11.16 8.08 14.75
N TYR A 196 -11.32 9.34 14.35
CA TYR A 196 -10.17 10.23 14.19
C TYR A 196 -9.42 10.47 15.50
N GLN A 197 -10.11 10.60 16.63
CA GLN A 197 -9.46 10.75 17.93
C GLN A 197 -8.63 9.51 18.30
N LYS A 198 -9.14 8.31 17.99
CA LYS A 198 -8.38 7.06 18.15
C LYS A 198 -7.12 7.04 17.28
N ALA A 199 -7.24 7.43 16.01
CA ALA A 199 -6.08 7.54 15.09
C ALA A 199 -5.05 8.58 15.60
N LEU A 200 -5.54 9.75 16.02
CA LEU A 200 -4.72 10.88 16.46
C LEU A 200 -3.89 10.51 17.70
N LYS A 201 -4.48 9.81 18.67
CA LYS A 201 -3.78 9.34 19.86
C LYS A 201 -2.55 8.49 19.51
N ILE A 202 -2.71 7.54 18.59
CA ILE A 202 -1.61 6.64 18.17
C ILE A 202 -0.58 7.42 17.35
N PHE A 203 -1.00 8.24 16.38
CA PHE A 203 -0.05 9.02 15.57
C PHE A 203 0.78 10.01 16.40
N ILE A 204 0.19 10.71 17.37
CA ILE A 204 0.94 11.58 18.27
C ILE A 204 1.95 10.76 19.08
N LYS A 205 1.53 9.62 19.64
CA LYS A 205 2.39 8.78 20.47
C LYS A 205 3.64 8.30 19.73
N TYR A 206 3.50 7.86 18.48
CA TYR A 206 4.59 7.19 17.74
C TYR A 206 5.32 8.06 16.72
N LEU A 207 4.65 9.07 16.17
CA LEU A 207 5.18 9.92 15.11
C LEU A 207 5.36 11.38 15.55
N GLY A 208 4.75 11.77 16.67
CA GLY A 208 4.76 13.12 17.18
C GLY A 208 3.72 14.05 16.54
N GLU A 209 3.60 15.25 17.11
CA GLU A 209 2.56 16.22 16.76
C GLU A 209 2.67 16.80 15.35
N ASN A 210 3.91 16.90 14.83
CA ASN A 210 4.22 17.58 13.58
C ASN A 210 4.26 16.66 12.35
N HIS A 211 4.12 15.35 12.56
CA HIS A 211 4.15 14.38 11.47
C HIS A 211 2.99 14.60 10.48
N PRO A 212 3.19 14.43 9.16
CA PRO A 212 2.14 14.61 8.14
C PRO A 212 0.84 13.88 8.47
N ASN A 213 0.90 12.60 8.85
CA ASN A 213 -0.30 11.83 9.23
C ASN A 213 -1.06 12.46 10.42
N THR A 214 -0.35 12.93 11.44
CA THR A 214 -0.96 13.62 12.58
C THR A 214 -1.68 14.88 12.15
N LYS A 215 -1.04 15.69 11.29
CA LYS A 215 -1.64 16.92 10.73
C LYS A 215 -2.86 16.61 9.87
N THR A 216 -2.81 15.56 9.04
CA THR A 216 -3.94 15.11 8.23
C THR A 216 -5.14 14.75 9.10
N VAL A 217 -4.95 13.96 10.17
CA VAL A 217 -6.06 13.61 11.07
C VAL A 217 -6.63 14.84 11.79
N LYS A 218 -5.78 15.76 12.27
CA LYS A 218 -6.23 17.04 12.87
C LYS A 218 -7.10 17.84 11.88
N LYS A 219 -6.66 17.97 10.63
CA LYS A 219 -7.42 18.63 9.55
C LYS A 219 -8.76 17.95 9.29
N ASN A 220 -8.78 16.62 9.22
CA ASN A 220 -10.02 15.86 9.01
C ASN A 220 -11.04 16.09 10.13
N ILE A 221 -10.59 16.16 11.39
CA ILE A 221 -11.44 16.50 12.54
C ILE A 221 -12.03 17.91 12.39
N GLU A 222 -11.21 18.90 12.02
CA GLU A 222 -11.67 20.27 11.83
C GLU A 222 -12.72 20.38 10.70
N GLU A 223 -12.50 19.69 9.59
CA GLU A 223 -13.44 19.66 8.46
C GLU A 223 -14.78 19.03 8.86
N VAL A 224 -14.74 17.90 9.58
CA VAL A 224 -15.96 17.26 10.07
C VAL A 224 -16.71 18.15 11.06
N LYS A 225 -16.01 18.81 11.99
CA LYS A 225 -16.64 19.77 12.93
C LYS A 225 -17.28 20.95 12.19
N LYS A 226 -16.65 21.47 11.15
CA LYS A 226 -17.22 22.54 10.32
C LYS A 226 -18.49 22.10 9.61
N LYS A 227 -18.56 20.85 9.13
CA LYS A 227 -19.78 20.31 8.51
C LYS A 227 -20.89 20.10 9.55
N MET A 228 -20.55 19.53 10.69
CA MET A 228 -21.49 19.30 11.80
C MET A 228 -22.17 20.58 12.30
N ASN A 229 -21.47 21.72 12.30
CA ASN A 229 -22.02 23.01 12.73
C ASN A 229 -22.85 23.73 11.65
N ARG A 230 -22.93 23.18 10.43
CA ARG A 230 -23.69 23.74 9.30
C ARG A 230 -25.01 23.01 9.05
N ASP A 231 -25.20 21.84 9.67
CA ASP A 231 -26.39 21.00 9.62
C ASP A 231 -27.32 21.31 10.80
#